data_AF-A0A356L4M9-F1
#
_entry.id   AF-A0A356L4M9-F1
#
_cell.length_a   1.000
_cell.length_b   1.000
_cell.length_c   1.000
_cell.angle_alpha   90.00
_cell.angle_beta   90.00
_cell.angle_gamma   90.00
#
_symmetry.space_group_name_H-M   'P 1'
#
loop_
_entity.id
_entity.type
_entity.pdbx_description
1 polymer ?
#
loop_
_entity_poly.entity_id
_entity_poly.type
_entity_poly.pdbx_seq_one_letter_code
_entity_poly.pdbx_strand_id
1 'polypeptide(L)'
;MNETKIASSNFWIRGKRETKKFYEINLNRSTNFKTFAFGFLLAALIVFPIGLMIYQFLMIYGYNLSIFGVYLTLIWMALMFFNGLSNYLTVKMAQAAAKDIVNLQAIDAGAIFLYQLLNPGFGIVILIIIVVGAIQAMGAL
;
A
#
# COMPACT_ATOMS: atom_id res chain seq x y z
N MET A 1 -17.58 -30.48 -11.80
CA MET A 1 -18.36 -29.56 -10.95
C MET A 1 -17.82 -29.70 -9.52
N ASN A 2 -17.02 -28.73 -9.07
CA ASN A 2 -16.46 -28.68 -7.71
C ASN A 2 -16.45 -27.22 -7.25
N GLU A 3 -17.63 -26.59 -7.32
CA GLU A 3 -17.84 -25.16 -7.00
C GLU A 3 -17.87 -24.89 -5.49
N THR A 4 -17.92 -25.93 -4.65
CA THR A 4 -18.12 -25.82 -3.21
C THR A 4 -16.84 -25.67 -2.36
N LYS A 5 -15.63 -25.67 -2.96
CA LYS A 5 -14.36 -25.58 -2.19
C LYS A 5 -13.58 -24.27 -2.32
N ILE A 6 -14.07 -23.28 -3.07
CA ILE A 6 -13.39 -21.98 -3.24
C ILE A 6 -13.91 -20.94 -2.22
N ALA A 7 -15.07 -21.18 -1.61
CA ALA A 7 -15.76 -20.25 -0.71
C ALA A 7 -15.02 -19.94 0.61
N SER A 8 -13.94 -20.66 0.95
CA SER A 8 -13.14 -20.43 2.16
C SER A 8 -11.66 -20.15 1.86
N SER A 9 -11.31 -19.67 0.67
CA SER A 9 -9.90 -19.35 0.38
C SER A 9 -9.44 -18.22 1.30
N ASN A 10 -8.43 -18.49 2.14
CA ASN A 10 -7.76 -17.52 3.00
C ASN A 10 -7.54 -16.19 2.25
N PHE A 11 -7.81 -15.06 2.91
CA PHE A 11 -7.70 -13.71 2.32
C PHE A 11 -6.35 -13.50 1.62
N TRP A 12 -5.28 -14.04 2.19
CA TRP A 12 -3.92 -14.00 1.64
C TRP A 12 -3.84 -14.60 0.23
N ILE A 13 -4.45 -15.77 0.05
CA ILE A 13 -4.45 -16.50 -1.22
C ILE A 13 -5.28 -15.73 -2.25
N ARG A 14 -6.43 -15.22 -1.83
CA ARG A 14 -7.29 -14.38 -2.68
C ARG A 14 -6.55 -13.13 -3.15
N GLY A 15 -6.01 -12.33 -2.23
CA GLY A 15 -5.31 -11.10 -2.56
C GLY A 15 -4.06 -11.30 -3.42
N LYS A 16 -3.27 -12.35 -3.16
CA LYS A 16 -2.14 -12.74 -4.01
C LYS A 16 -2.60 -13.08 -5.43
N ARG A 17 -3.70 -13.83 -5.57
CA ARG A 17 -4.26 -14.21 -6.87
C ARG A 17 -4.77 -13.00 -7.64
N GLU A 18 -5.53 -12.11 -7.00
CA GLU A 18 -6.05 -10.89 -7.66
C GLU A 18 -4.91 -9.94 -8.07
N THR A 19 -3.87 -9.82 -7.22
CA THR A 19 -2.66 -9.06 -7.55
C THR A 19 -1.95 -9.63 -8.79
N LYS A 20 -1.80 -10.97 -8.85
CA LYS A 20 -1.20 -11.64 -10.01
C LYS A 20 -2.01 -11.42 -11.28
N LYS A 21 -3.34 -11.57 -11.22
CA LYS A 21 -4.23 -11.28 -12.36
C LYS A 21 -4.03 -9.87 -12.89
N PHE A 22 -3.92 -8.86 -12.01
CA PHE A 22 -3.71 -7.48 -12.42
C PHE A 22 -2.40 -7.31 -13.21
N TYR A 23 -1.30 -7.92 -12.75
CA TYR A 23 -0.02 -7.84 -13.45
C TYR A 23 0.03 -8.60 -14.79
N GLU A 24 -0.82 -9.62 -14.96
CA GLU A 24 -0.93 -10.38 -16.21
C GLU A 24 -1.78 -9.66 -17.27
N ILE A 25 -2.52 -8.61 -16.90
CA ILE A 25 -3.29 -7.83 -17.87
C ILE A 25 -2.37 -6.93 -18.67
N ASN A 26 -2.36 -7.15 -19.98
CA ASN A 26 -1.65 -6.31 -20.94
C ASN A 26 -2.40 -4.98 -21.16
N LEU A 27 -2.17 -4.01 -20.27
CA LEU A 27 -2.56 -2.62 -20.51
C LEU A 27 -1.55 -1.94 -21.42
N ASN A 28 -2.02 -0.98 -22.22
CA ASN A 28 -1.12 -0.06 -22.93
C ASN A 28 -0.18 0.61 -21.90
N ARG A 29 1.11 0.69 -22.22
CA ARG A 29 2.15 1.27 -21.36
C ARG A 29 1.78 2.66 -20.84
N SER A 30 1.14 3.48 -21.67
CA SER A 30 0.68 4.82 -21.26
C SER A 30 -0.43 4.75 -20.20
N THR A 31 -1.42 3.87 -20.40
CA THR A 31 -2.51 3.66 -19.44
C THR A 31 -1.98 3.08 -18.13
N ASN A 32 -1.08 2.10 -18.20
CA ASN A 32 -0.46 1.50 -17.02
C ASN A 32 0.28 2.56 -16.19
N PHE A 33 1.14 3.37 -16.84
CA PHE A 33 1.86 4.42 -16.15
C PHE A 33 0.95 5.50 -15.57
N LYS A 34 -0.06 5.97 -16.33
CA LYS A 34 -1.00 6.99 -15.85
C LYS A 34 -1.79 6.50 -14.64
N THR A 35 -2.34 5.30 -14.72
CA THR A 35 -3.17 4.73 -13.64
C THR A 35 -2.36 4.51 -12.37
N PHE A 36 -1.11 4.05 -12.50
CA PHE A 36 -0.16 3.98 -11.39
C PHE A 36 0.15 5.37 -10.81
N ALA A 37 0.55 6.33 -11.64
CA ALA A 37 0.92 7.67 -11.19
C ALA A 37 -0.25 8.39 -10.49
N PHE A 38 -1.46 8.35 -11.07
CA PHE A 38 -2.64 8.92 -10.45
C PHE A 38 -3.06 8.17 -9.18
N GLY A 39 -2.98 6.84 -9.17
CA GLY A 39 -3.25 6.04 -7.98
C GLY A 39 -2.29 6.39 -6.83
N PHE A 40 -1.01 6.55 -7.13
CA PHE A 40 0.02 6.99 -6.19
C PHE A 40 -0.22 8.41 -5.67
N LEU A 41 -0.47 9.38 -6.57
CA LEU A 41 -0.70 10.78 -6.19
C LEU A 41 -1.95 10.95 -5.33
N LEU A 42 -3.04 10.22 -5.64
CA LEU A 42 -4.25 10.27 -4.83
C LEU A 42 -4.06 9.59 -3.47
N ALA A 43 -3.34 8.47 -3.41
CA ALA A 43 -2.96 7.88 -2.13
C ALA A 43 -2.10 8.86 -1.31
N ALA A 44 -1.19 9.59 -1.97
CA ALA A 44 -0.35 10.59 -1.30
C ALA A 44 -1.21 11.72 -0.76
N LEU A 45 -2.16 12.23 -1.54
CA LEU A 45 -3.10 13.26 -1.10
C LEU A 45 -3.89 12.85 0.16
N ILE A 46 -4.28 11.58 0.26
CA ILE A 46 -5.02 11.04 1.41
C ILE A 46 -4.12 10.82 2.63
N VAL A 47 -2.90 10.30 2.42
CA VAL A 47 -1.97 9.96 3.53
C VAL A 47 -1.16 11.16 3.99
N PHE A 48 -0.94 12.16 3.14
CA PHE A 48 -0.21 13.38 3.46
C PHE A 48 -0.70 14.10 4.73
N PRO A 49 -2.00 14.35 4.96
CA PRO A 49 -2.45 14.94 6.22
C PRO A 49 -2.10 14.08 7.45
N ILE A 50 -2.13 12.75 7.33
CA ILE A 50 -1.69 11.84 8.40
C ILE A 50 -0.19 12.03 8.65
N GLY A 51 0.62 12.15 7.60
CA GLY A 51 2.04 12.45 7.69
C GLY A 51 2.33 13.79 8.38
N LEU A 52 1.57 14.84 8.04
CA LEU A 52 1.66 16.13 8.73
C LEU A 52 1.31 16.03 10.22
N MET A 53 0.26 15.28 10.57
CA MET A 53 -0.10 15.06 11.96
C MET A 53 1.01 14.32 12.73
N ILE A 54 1.60 13.28 12.13
CA ILE A 54 2.73 12.56 12.72
C ILE A 54 3.94 13.50 12.91
N TYR A 55 4.24 14.33 11.91
CA TYR A 55 5.31 15.32 11.99
C TYR A 55 5.08 16.35 13.11
N GLN A 56 3.87 16.89 13.23
CA GLN A 56 3.53 17.81 14.31
C GLN A 56 3.65 17.14 15.68
N PHE A 57 3.18 15.90 15.79
CA PHE A 57 3.31 15.11 17.02
C PHE A 57 4.79 14.86 17.38
N LEU A 58 5.67 14.64 16.39
CA LEU A 58 7.11 14.54 16.56
C LEU A 58 7.74 15.86 17.05
N MET A 59 7.35 16.98 16.47
CA MET A 59 7.86 18.30 16.90
C MET A 59 7.48 18.62 18.36
N ILE A 60 6.31 18.16 18.81
CA ILE A 60 5.82 18.44 20.17
C ILE A 60 6.45 17.50 21.21
N TYR A 61 6.50 16.17 20.96
CA TYR A 61 6.98 15.21 21.97
C TYR A 61 8.29 14.50 21.61
N GLY A 62 8.99 14.93 20.55
CA GLY A 62 10.25 14.33 20.10
C GLY A 62 11.40 14.40 21.11
N TYR A 63 11.29 15.27 22.12
CA TYR A 63 12.23 15.31 23.25
C TYR A 63 12.14 14.08 24.16
N ASN A 64 11.01 13.35 24.15
CA ASN A 64 10.81 12.18 24.98
C ASN A 64 11.14 10.89 24.20
N LEU A 65 12.35 10.38 24.43
CA LEU A 65 12.84 9.15 23.79
C LEU A 65 11.98 7.92 24.09
N SER A 66 11.22 7.89 25.19
CA SER A 66 10.32 6.76 25.49
C SER A 66 9.17 6.64 24.50
N ILE A 67 8.83 7.72 23.77
CA ILE A 67 7.76 7.74 22.75
C ILE A 67 8.31 7.36 21.37
N PHE A 68 9.64 7.27 21.21
CA PHE A 68 10.29 7.01 19.92
C PHE A 68 9.74 5.79 19.17
N GLY A 69 9.56 4.67 19.87
CA GLY A 69 8.99 3.45 19.27
C GLY A 69 7.56 3.63 18.77
N VAL A 70 6.74 4.45 19.44
CA VAL A 70 5.38 4.77 19.01
C VAL A 70 5.42 5.54 17.69
N TYR A 71 6.32 6.51 17.55
CA TYR A 71 6.48 7.27 16.31
C TYR A 71 6.89 6.40 15.12
N LEU A 72 7.90 5.55 15.30
CA LEU A 72 8.34 4.62 14.25
C LEU A 72 7.19 3.70 13.83
N THR A 73 6.39 3.23 14.78
CA THR A 73 5.21 2.40 14.51
C THR A 73 4.15 3.15 13.73
N LEU A 74 3.85 4.41 14.08
CA LEU A 74 2.88 5.25 13.35
C LEU A 74 3.33 5.53 11.92
N ILE A 75 4.61 5.88 11.71
CA ILE A 75 5.19 6.10 10.38
C ILE A 75 5.10 4.81 9.56
N TRP A 76 5.48 3.67 10.16
CA TRP A 76 5.42 2.37 9.51
C TRP A 76 3.99 2.02 9.10
N MET A 77 3.01 2.16 9.98
CA MET A 77 1.59 1.92 9.67
C MET A 77 1.08 2.85 8.56
N ALA A 78 1.46 4.13 8.58
CA ALA A 78 1.07 5.08 7.52
C ALA A 78 1.63 4.68 6.15
N LEU A 79 2.87 4.19 6.10
CA LEU A 79 3.49 3.69 4.86
C LEU A 79 2.88 2.37 4.38
N MET A 80 2.55 1.45 5.28
CA MET A 80 1.80 0.23 4.95
C MET A 80 0.43 0.57 4.38
N PHE A 81 -0.27 1.53 4.99
CA PHE A 81 -1.55 2.03 4.51
C PHE A 81 -1.44 2.69 3.14
N PHE A 82 -0.41 3.52 2.94
CA PHE A 82 -0.10 4.10 1.64
C PHE A 82 0.13 3.04 0.56
N ASN A 83 0.87 1.97 0.86
CA ASN A 83 1.09 0.86 -0.08
C ASN A 83 -0.22 0.16 -0.46
N GLY A 84 -1.07 -0.17 0.51
CA GLY A 84 -2.40 -0.72 0.24
C GLY A 84 -3.24 0.20 -0.65
N LEU A 85 -3.33 1.47 -0.27
CA LEU A 85 -4.19 2.45 -0.89
C LEU A 85 -3.75 2.80 -2.33
N SER A 86 -2.46 3.02 -2.56
CA SER A 86 -1.91 3.31 -3.90
C SER A 86 -2.18 2.18 -4.89
N ASN A 87 -2.01 0.92 -4.47
CA ASN A 87 -2.33 -0.24 -5.30
C ASN A 87 -3.84 -0.35 -5.56
N TYR A 88 -4.67 -0.16 -4.54
CA TYR A 88 -6.13 -0.14 -4.69
C TYR A 88 -6.59 0.88 -5.73
N LEU A 89 -6.11 2.13 -5.60
CA LEU A 89 -6.48 3.22 -6.48
C LEU A 89 -5.95 3.00 -7.90
N THR A 90 -4.74 2.44 -8.05
CA THR A 90 -4.19 2.07 -9.36
C THR A 90 -5.13 1.12 -10.11
N VAL A 91 -5.61 0.06 -9.44
CA VAL A 91 -6.55 -0.91 -10.03
C VAL A 91 -7.87 -0.24 -10.38
N LYS A 92 -8.42 0.61 -9.50
CA LYS A 92 -9.66 1.35 -9.77
C LYS A 92 -9.53 2.30 -10.95
N MET A 93 -8.40 2.99 -11.07
CA MET A 93 -8.13 3.86 -12.21
C MET A 93 -7.97 3.06 -13.50
N ALA A 94 -7.29 1.91 -13.46
CA ALA A 94 -7.20 1.01 -14.61
C ALA A 94 -8.58 0.50 -15.05
N GLN A 95 -9.41 0.06 -14.10
CA GLN A 95 -10.80 -0.33 -14.36
C GLN A 95 -11.61 0.80 -15.00
N ALA A 96 -11.43 2.04 -14.54
CA ALA A 96 -12.11 3.20 -15.11
C ALA A 96 -11.61 3.58 -16.50
N ALA A 97 -10.31 3.39 -16.79
CA ALA A 97 -9.67 3.75 -18.04
C ALA A 97 -9.86 2.73 -19.18
N ALA A 98 -10.03 1.44 -18.86
CA ALA A 98 -10.19 0.35 -19.83
C ALA A 98 -11.44 -0.49 -19.51
N LYS A 99 -12.62 0.12 -19.73
CA LYS A 99 -13.93 -0.46 -19.38
C LYS A 99 -14.30 -1.69 -20.21
N ASP A 100 -13.70 -1.83 -21.39
CA ASP A 100 -13.91 -2.90 -22.35
C ASP A 100 -13.21 -4.21 -21.97
N ILE A 101 -12.20 -4.16 -21.09
CA ILE A 101 -11.44 -5.35 -20.68
C ILE A 101 -12.18 -6.08 -19.54
N VAL A 102 -12.99 -7.08 -19.89
CA VAL A 102 -13.78 -7.88 -18.92
C VAL A 102 -12.94 -8.45 -17.77
N ASN A 103 -11.76 -8.98 -18.08
CA ASN A 103 -10.86 -9.56 -17.07
C ASN A 103 -10.37 -8.53 -16.04
N LEU A 104 -10.22 -7.27 -16.44
CA LEU A 104 -9.82 -6.18 -15.55
C LEU A 104 -10.95 -5.78 -14.60
N GLN A 105 -12.18 -5.74 -15.12
CA GLN A 105 -13.37 -5.41 -14.33
C GLN A 105 -13.69 -6.49 -13.29
N ALA A 106 -13.32 -7.74 -13.56
CA ALA A 106 -13.49 -8.86 -12.64
C ALA A 106 -12.50 -8.86 -11.45
N ILE A 107 -11.49 -7.99 -11.45
CA ILE A 107 -10.51 -7.92 -10.37
C ILE A 107 -11.11 -7.28 -9.13
N ASP A 108 -10.97 -7.98 -8.00
CA ASP A 108 -11.33 -7.46 -6.69
C ASP A 108 -10.20 -6.60 -6.11
N ALA A 109 -10.31 -5.29 -6.32
CA ALA A 109 -9.38 -4.30 -5.80
C ALA A 109 -9.30 -4.32 -4.25
N GLY A 110 -10.38 -4.67 -3.55
CA GLY A 110 -10.39 -4.72 -2.08
C GLY A 110 -9.50 -5.84 -1.53
N ALA A 111 -9.46 -6.98 -2.21
CA ALA A 111 -8.52 -8.06 -1.89
C ALA A 111 -7.05 -7.63 -2.12
N ILE A 112 -6.79 -6.84 -3.16
CA ILE A 112 -5.46 -6.26 -3.42
C ILE A 112 -5.08 -5.26 -2.32
N PHE A 113 -6.02 -4.38 -1.90
CA PHE A 113 -5.80 -3.44 -0.81
C PHE A 113 -5.33 -4.15 0.46
N LEU A 114 -6.09 -5.14 0.94
CA LEU A 114 -5.77 -5.86 2.18
C LEU A 114 -4.45 -6.63 2.07
N TYR A 115 -4.19 -7.25 0.92
CA TYR A 115 -2.95 -7.96 0.68
C TYR A 115 -1.73 -7.03 0.70
N GLN A 116 -1.83 -5.87 0.07
CA GLN A 116 -0.74 -4.90 0.01
C GLN A 116 -0.57 -4.12 1.33
N LEU A 117 -1.67 -3.86 2.05
CA LEU A 117 -1.66 -3.29 3.40
C LEU A 117 -0.91 -4.18 4.39
N LEU A 118 -1.01 -5.50 4.25
CA LEU A 118 -0.41 -6.48 5.16
C LEU A 118 0.81 -7.17 4.54
N ASN A 119 1.38 -6.63 3.45
CA ASN A 119 2.48 -7.26 2.74
C ASN A 119 3.75 -7.31 3.60
N PRO A 120 4.20 -8.49 4.09
CA PRO A 120 5.33 -8.58 5.01
C PRO A 120 6.64 -8.24 4.32
N GLY A 121 6.77 -8.52 3.01
CA GLY A 121 7.98 -8.18 2.27
C GLY A 121 8.18 -6.67 2.21
N PHE A 122 7.12 -5.94 1.84
CA PHE A 122 7.14 -4.47 1.88
C PHE A 122 7.31 -3.94 3.31
N GLY A 123 6.58 -4.49 4.28
CA GLY A 123 6.63 -4.06 5.67
C GLY A 123 8.00 -4.22 6.32
N ILE A 124 8.71 -5.33 6.08
CA ILE A 124 10.06 -5.54 6.59
C ILE A 124 11.04 -4.56 5.94
N VAL A 125 10.98 -4.39 4.62
CA VAL A 125 11.87 -3.46 3.90
C VAL A 125 11.67 -2.03 4.40
N ILE A 126 10.43 -1.57 4.53
CA ILE A 126 10.13 -0.24 5.06
C ILE A 126 10.57 -0.11 6.51
N LEU A 127 10.36 -1.11 7.35
CA LEU A 127 10.81 -1.08 8.74
C LEU A 127 12.34 -0.90 8.82
N ILE A 128 13.11 -1.63 8.01
CA ILE A 128 14.57 -1.49 7.93
C ILE A 128 14.94 -0.06 7.52
N ILE A 129 14.30 0.48 6.48
CA ILE A 129 14.57 1.84 5.99
C ILE A 129 14.31 2.89 7.09
N ILE A 130 13.16 2.78 7.79
CA ILE A 130 12.81 3.72 8.86
C ILE A 130 13.82 3.61 10.00
N VAL A 131 14.16 2.40 10.46
CA VAL A 131 15.08 2.20 11.59
C VAL A 131 16.49 2.70 11.26
N VAL A 132 17.02 2.38 10.08
CA VAL A 132 18.34 2.84 9.65
C VAL A 132 18.36 4.36 9.51
N GLY A 133 17.35 4.95 8.88
CA GLY A 133 17.23 6.40 8.74
C GLY A 133 17.11 7.11 10.11
N ALA A 134 16.37 6.51 11.03
CA ALA A 134 16.23 6.98 12.41
C ALA A 134 17.57 6.97 13.17
N ILE A 135 18.35 5.89 13.07
CA ILE A 135 19.68 5.78 13.70
C ILE A 135 20.63 6.85 13.14
N GLN A 136 20.65 7.04 11.82
CA GLN A 136 21.46 8.07 11.17
C GLN A 136 21.07 9.48 11.61
N ALA A 137 19.77 9.78 11.70
CA ALA A 137 19.28 11.08 12.14
C ALA A 137 19.65 11.41 13.60
N MET A 138 19.85 10.39 14.44
CA MET A 138 20.29 10.54 15.82
C MET A 138 21.82 10.65 15.98
N GLY A 139 22.59 10.58 14.89
CA GLY A 139 24.06 10.64 14.92
C GLY A 139 24.73 9.43 15.59
N ALA A 140 24.04 8.28 15.60
CA ALA A 140 24.52 7.04 16.22
C ALA A 140 25.36 6.15 15.29
N LEU A 141 25.76 6.66 14.11
CA LEU A 141 26.69 6.07 13.14
C LEU A 141 27.53 7.18 12.48
#